data_AF-A0A2E3Q9R6-F1
#
_entry.id   AF-A0A2E3Q9R6-F1
#
_cell.length_a   1.000
_cell.length_b   1.000
_cell.length_c   1.000
_cell.angle_alpha   90.00
_cell.angle_beta   90.00
_cell.angle_gamma   90.00
#
_symmetry.space_group_name_H-M   'P 1'
#
loop_
_entity.id
_entity.type
_entity.pdbx_description
1 polymer ?
#
loop_
_entity_poly.entity_id
_entity_poly.type
_entity_poly.pdbx_seq_one_letter_code
_entity_poly.pdbx_strand_id
1 'polypeptide(L)'
;MAKKTKGAAKPAPTIRVARLDRSGLLTGYEDVAEGSKATVTDGMPEWVDGGDCDLKPGRYRWNPQAGRFDLIKAEKVESETAIIEGFRHLRDVEGMTLPVATESWIAEYDKRKARAGR
;
A
#
# COMPACT_ATOMS: atom_id res chain seq x y z
N MET A 1 -17.00 54.06 14.63
CA MET A 1 -16.68 53.17 13.49
C MET A 1 -15.99 51.92 14.01
N ALA A 2 -16.68 50.78 14.04
CA ALA A 2 -16.11 49.52 14.56
C ALA A 2 -15.25 48.83 13.48
N LYS A 3 -13.96 48.63 13.75
CA LYS A 3 -13.05 47.85 12.90
C LYS A 3 -13.53 46.41 12.85
N LYS A 4 -14.04 45.96 11.69
CA LYS A 4 -14.27 44.53 11.42
C LYS A 4 -12.90 43.84 11.36
N THR A 5 -12.55 43.08 12.37
CA THR A 5 -11.45 42.12 12.33
C THR A 5 -11.80 41.06 11.29
N LYS A 6 -11.06 41.04 10.17
CA LYS A 6 -11.07 39.91 9.23
C LYS A 6 -10.67 38.67 10.05
N GLY A 7 -11.61 37.75 10.25
CA GLY A 7 -11.33 36.47 10.89
C GLY A 7 -10.17 35.78 10.15
N ALA A 8 -9.24 35.22 10.92
CA ALA A 8 -8.17 34.40 10.37
C ALA A 8 -8.79 33.32 9.48
N ALA A 9 -8.30 33.20 8.25
CA ALA A 9 -8.70 32.11 7.37
C ALA A 9 -8.41 30.80 8.10
N LYS A 10 -9.41 29.90 8.21
CA LYS A 10 -9.18 28.57 8.77
C LYS A 10 -8.07 27.90 7.95
N PRO A 11 -7.05 27.30 8.58
CA PRO A 11 -6.04 26.55 7.86
C PRO A 11 -6.74 25.48 7.02
N ALA A 12 -6.24 25.27 5.80
CA ALA A 12 -6.75 24.22 4.93
C ALA A 12 -6.64 22.86 5.66
N PRO A 13 -7.63 21.96 5.50
CA PRO A 13 -7.55 20.65 6.10
C PRO A 13 -6.32 19.88 5.60
N THR A 14 -5.68 19.15 6.50
CA THR A 14 -4.49 18.34 6.22
C THR A 14 -4.75 16.87 6.49
N ILE A 15 -4.11 16.00 5.72
CA ILE A 15 -4.07 14.56 5.92
C ILE A 15 -2.66 14.14 6.36
N ARG A 16 -2.58 13.08 7.16
CA ARG A 16 -1.31 12.50 7.57
C ARG A 16 -0.91 11.43 6.58
N VAL A 17 0.27 11.52 6.01
CA VAL A 17 0.80 10.59 5.02
C VAL A 17 2.03 9.87 5.57
N ALA A 18 2.26 8.63 5.13
CA ALA A 18 3.45 7.84 5.40
C ALA A 18 4.46 7.99 4.24
N ARG A 19 5.69 8.40 4.54
CA ARG A 19 6.80 8.49 3.57
C ARG A 19 7.40 7.11 3.33
N LEU A 20 7.65 6.79 2.08
CA LEU A 20 8.31 5.54 1.68
C LEU A 20 9.67 5.84 1.04
N ASP A 21 10.67 4.98 1.27
CA ASP A 21 11.89 4.99 0.48
C ASP A 21 11.70 4.28 -0.86
N ARG A 22 12.77 4.22 -1.68
CA ARG A 22 12.74 3.56 -3.00
C ARG A 22 12.49 2.05 -2.93
N SER A 23 12.69 1.44 -1.77
CA SER A 23 12.44 0.02 -1.51
C SER A 23 11.00 -0.21 -1.04
N GLY A 24 10.20 0.85 -0.90
CA GLY A 24 8.85 0.80 -0.34
C GLY A 24 8.82 0.68 1.20
N LEU A 25 9.94 0.90 1.89
CA LEU A 25 10.01 0.87 3.34
C LEU A 25 9.58 2.21 3.95
N LEU A 26 8.81 2.14 5.03
CA LEU A 26 8.37 3.32 5.79
C LEU A 26 9.57 4.07 6.37
N THR A 27 9.68 5.37 6.07
CA THR A 27 10.74 6.24 6.61
C THR A 27 10.23 7.31 7.56
N GLY A 28 8.93 7.60 7.57
CA GLY A 28 8.38 8.64 8.45
C GLY A 28 6.94 9.01 8.12
N TYR A 29 6.45 10.05 8.79
CA TYR A 29 5.11 10.62 8.56
C TYR A 29 5.22 12.12 8.30
N GLU A 30 4.33 12.64 7.47
CA GLU A 30 4.22 14.06 7.13
C GLU A 30 2.74 14.47 7.09
N ASP A 31 2.42 15.73 7.40
CA ASP A 31 1.08 16.27 7.21
C ASP A 31 1.06 17.10 5.91
N VAL A 32 0.22 16.72 4.95
CA VAL A 32 0.07 17.41 3.66
C VAL A 32 -1.35 17.93 3.51
N ALA A 33 -1.58 18.90 2.61
CA ALA A 33 -2.92 19.39 2.34
C ALA A 33 -3.83 18.25 1.82
N GLU A 34 -5.07 18.21 2.29
CA GLU A 34 -6.07 17.25 1.80
C GLU A 34 -6.25 17.41 0.28
N GLY A 35 -6.24 16.29 -0.46
CA GLY A 35 -6.30 16.28 -1.92
C GLY A 35 -4.94 16.42 -2.64
N SER A 36 -3.83 16.50 -1.90
CA SER A 36 -2.49 16.38 -2.47
C SER A 36 -2.32 15.02 -3.19
N LYS A 37 -1.46 14.96 -4.19
CA LYS A 37 -1.13 13.72 -4.91
C LYS A 37 0.36 13.42 -4.75
N ALA A 38 0.69 12.18 -4.41
CA ALA A 38 2.07 11.73 -4.30
C ALA A 38 2.72 11.71 -5.68
N THR A 39 3.97 12.17 -5.75
CA THR A 39 4.80 11.97 -6.94
C THR A 39 5.11 10.48 -7.08
N VAL A 40 4.98 9.95 -8.29
CA VAL A 40 5.25 8.54 -8.60
C VAL A 40 6.57 8.45 -9.34
N THR A 41 7.54 7.75 -8.75
CA THR A 41 8.86 7.51 -9.37
C THR A 41 9.04 6.01 -9.53
N ASP A 42 9.34 5.55 -10.75
CA ASP A 42 9.53 4.13 -11.07
C ASP A 42 8.37 3.23 -10.61
N GLY A 43 7.14 3.75 -10.67
CA GLY A 43 5.93 3.03 -10.24
C GLY A 43 5.66 3.05 -8.75
N MET A 44 6.52 3.67 -7.92
CA MET A 44 6.35 3.78 -6.47
C MET A 44 6.00 5.22 -6.05
N PRO A 45 4.98 5.43 -5.20
CA PRO A 45 4.71 6.75 -4.64
C PRO A 45 5.71 7.12 -3.55
N GLU A 46 6.08 8.40 -3.50
CA GLU A 46 6.93 8.94 -2.42
C GLU A 46 6.26 8.94 -1.04
N TRP A 47 4.93 8.89 -1.00
CA TRP A 47 4.14 8.77 0.21
C TRP A 47 2.75 8.19 -0.06
N VAL A 48 2.12 7.65 0.98
CA VAL A 48 0.76 7.09 0.95
C VAL A 48 -0.08 7.71 2.06
N ASP A 49 -1.40 7.81 1.91
CA ASP A 49 -2.26 8.26 3.00
C ASP A 49 -2.08 7.34 4.22
N GLY A 50 -1.90 7.90 5.41
CA GLY A 50 -1.75 7.15 6.65
C GLY A 50 -2.99 6.33 7.01
N GLY A 51 -4.17 6.73 6.52
CA GLY A 51 -5.39 5.92 6.58
C GLY A 51 -5.34 4.68 5.69
N ASP A 52 -4.52 4.71 4.64
CA ASP A 52 -4.27 3.57 3.77
C ASP A 52 -3.23 2.62 4.39
N CYS A 53 -2.41 3.00 5.37
CA CYS A 53 -1.42 2.10 5.99
C CYS A 53 -2.00 0.82 6.63
N ASP A 54 -3.33 0.72 6.79
CA ASP A 54 -4.05 -0.54 7.05
C ASP A 54 -4.44 -1.27 5.74
N LEU A 55 -3.55 -1.23 4.72
CA LEU A 55 -3.73 -1.93 3.44
C LEU A 55 -3.73 -3.45 3.72
N LYS A 56 -4.88 -3.99 4.08
CA LYS A 56 -5.12 -5.43 4.11
C LYS A 56 -4.68 -6.00 2.75
N PRO A 57 -3.79 -7.01 2.73
CA PRO A 57 -3.33 -7.61 1.49
C PRO A 57 -4.49 -7.92 0.55
N GLY A 58 -4.39 -7.49 -0.71
CA GLY A 58 -5.40 -7.75 -1.73
C GLY A 58 -6.65 -6.86 -1.74
N ARG A 59 -6.76 -5.84 -0.88
CA ARG A 59 -7.90 -4.89 -0.92
C ARG A 59 -7.68 -3.67 -1.80
N TYR A 60 -6.43 -3.33 -2.10
CA TYR A 60 -6.07 -2.11 -2.82
C TYR A 60 -4.97 -2.40 -3.82
N ARG A 61 -5.04 -1.75 -5.00
CA ARG A 61 -4.03 -1.83 -6.05
C ARG A 61 -3.48 -0.44 -6.31
N TRP A 62 -2.17 -0.33 -6.45
CA TRP A 62 -1.57 0.92 -6.92
C TRP A 62 -2.04 1.24 -8.35
N ASN A 63 -2.54 2.44 -8.57
CA ASN A 63 -2.87 2.98 -9.90
C ASN A 63 -1.82 4.03 -10.30
N PRO A 64 -0.86 3.69 -11.18
CA PRO A 64 0.22 4.59 -11.55
C PRO A 64 -0.26 5.79 -12.39
N GLN A 65 -1.40 5.68 -13.06
CA GLN A 65 -1.96 6.76 -13.89
C GLN A 65 -2.70 7.80 -13.03
N ALA A 66 -3.32 7.35 -11.95
CA ALA A 66 -4.03 8.21 -11.01
C ALA A 66 -3.14 8.71 -9.85
N GLY A 67 -2.01 8.05 -9.60
CA GLY A 67 -1.09 8.35 -8.50
C GLY A 67 -1.72 8.06 -7.13
N ARG A 68 -2.53 7.00 -7.01
CA ARG A 68 -3.18 6.60 -5.75
C ARG A 68 -3.42 5.09 -5.69
N PHE A 69 -3.66 4.57 -4.50
CA PHE A 69 -4.22 3.22 -4.33
C PHE A 69 -5.71 3.25 -4.62
N ASP A 70 -6.15 2.45 -5.60
CA ASP A 70 -7.57 2.24 -5.85
C ASP A 70 -8.05 0.99 -5.09
N LEU A 71 -9.23 1.08 -4.49
CA LEU A 71 -9.90 -0.08 -3.89
C LEU A 71 -10.15 -1.13 -4.98
N ILE A 72 -9.67 -2.34 -4.78
CA ILE A 72 -10.07 -3.48 -5.61
C ILE A 72 -11.51 -3.80 -5.21
N LYS A 73 -12.47 -3.53 -6.10
CA LYS A 73 -13.88 -3.89 -5.90
C LYS A 73 -13.99 -5.41 -5.74
N ALA A 74 -13.97 -5.88 -4.51
CA ALA A 74 -14.39 -7.19 -4.03
C ALA A 74 -14.15 -8.38 -5.00
N GLU A 75 -12.99 -8.45 -5.64
CA GLU A 75 -12.46 -9.78 -5.92
C GLU A 75 -11.94 -10.28 -4.59
N LYS A 76 -12.43 -11.45 -4.17
CA LYS A 76 -12.09 -12.05 -2.90
C LYS A 76 -10.64 -12.52 -2.98
N VAL A 77 -9.70 -11.59 -2.79
CA VAL A 77 -8.28 -11.93 -2.72
C VAL A 77 -8.07 -12.56 -1.35
N GLU A 78 -7.98 -13.88 -1.34
CA GLU A 78 -7.68 -14.64 -0.13
C GLU A 78 -6.28 -14.21 0.35
N SER A 79 -6.20 -13.60 1.54
CA SER A 79 -4.98 -12.95 2.06
C SER A 79 -3.75 -13.87 2.05
N GLU A 80 -3.96 -15.16 2.29
CA GLU A 80 -2.91 -16.18 2.20
C GLU A 80 -2.28 -16.24 0.80
N THR A 81 -3.09 -16.13 -0.25
CA THR A 81 -2.62 -16.08 -1.65
C THR A 81 -1.77 -14.85 -1.93
N ALA A 82 -2.24 -13.67 -1.50
CA ALA A 82 -1.53 -12.41 -1.71
C ALA A 82 -0.16 -12.40 -1.01
N ILE A 83 -0.10 -12.94 0.20
CA ILE A 83 1.17 -13.05 0.96
C ILE A 83 2.12 -14.02 0.24
N ILE A 84 1.62 -15.16 -0.24
CA ILE A 84 2.42 -16.14 -0.98
C ILE A 84 2.95 -15.56 -2.30
N GLU A 85 2.13 -14.80 -3.02
CA GLU A 85 2.56 -14.08 -4.23
C GLU A 85 3.66 -13.07 -3.93
N GLY A 86 3.55 -12.32 -2.82
CA GLY A 86 4.60 -11.42 -2.35
C GLY A 86 5.92 -12.15 -2.08
N PHE A 87 5.89 -13.28 -1.36
CA PHE A 87 7.10 -14.09 -1.12
C PHE A 87 7.70 -14.65 -2.40
N ARG A 88 6.87 -15.11 -3.34
CA ARG A 88 7.35 -15.58 -4.65
C ARG A 88 8.03 -14.45 -5.43
N HIS A 89 7.48 -13.23 -5.40
CA HIS A 89 8.11 -12.07 -6.02
C HIS A 89 9.49 -11.77 -5.42
N LEU A 90 9.60 -11.72 -4.09
CA LEU A 90 10.89 -11.53 -3.41
C LEU A 90 11.92 -12.60 -3.81
N ARG A 91 11.50 -13.85 -3.98
CA ARG A 91 12.38 -14.94 -4.42
C ARG A 91 12.77 -14.83 -5.90
N ASP A 92 11.78 -14.69 -6.77
CA ASP A 92 11.93 -14.89 -8.21
C ASP A 92 12.41 -13.61 -8.94
N VAL A 93 12.09 -12.43 -8.38
CA VAL A 93 12.45 -11.12 -8.97
C VAL A 93 13.61 -10.49 -8.21
N GLU A 94 13.50 -10.41 -6.88
CA GLU A 94 14.54 -9.78 -6.04
C GLU A 94 15.69 -10.74 -5.68
N GLY A 95 15.58 -12.02 -6.05
CA GLY A 95 16.62 -13.03 -5.80
C GLY A 95 16.83 -13.37 -4.33
N MET A 96 15.86 -13.05 -3.45
CA MET A 96 15.98 -13.31 -2.02
C MET A 96 15.81 -14.81 -1.72
N THR A 97 16.71 -15.34 -0.90
CA THR A 97 16.52 -16.69 -0.36
C THR A 97 15.43 -16.66 0.71
N LEU A 98 14.37 -17.44 0.51
CA LEU A 98 13.31 -17.58 1.51
C LEU A 98 13.71 -18.62 2.58
N PRO A 99 13.30 -18.44 3.84
CA PRO A 99 13.46 -19.47 4.86
C PRO A 99 12.74 -20.77 4.47
N VAL A 100 13.34 -21.92 4.80
CA VAL A 100 12.78 -23.26 4.51
C VAL A 100 11.35 -23.42 5.04
N ALA A 101 11.03 -22.84 6.19
CA ALA A 101 9.69 -22.86 6.76
C ALA A 101 8.67 -22.14 5.85
N THR A 102 9.06 -21.00 5.26
CA THR A 102 8.23 -20.24 4.31
C THR A 102 8.02 -21.03 3.03
N GLU A 103 9.07 -21.63 2.48
CA GLU A 103 8.96 -22.46 1.27
C GLU A 103 8.07 -23.70 1.49
N SER A 104 8.20 -24.33 2.66
CA SER A 104 7.38 -25.48 3.04
C SER A 104 5.90 -25.11 3.17
N TRP A 105 5.61 -23.97 3.80
CA TRP A 105 4.25 -23.45 3.93
C TRP A 105 3.63 -23.13 2.56
N ILE A 106 4.38 -22.48 1.65
CA ILE A 106 3.93 -22.23 0.27
C ILE A 106 3.60 -23.56 -0.45
N ALA A 107 4.47 -24.56 -0.32
CA ALA A 107 4.26 -25.87 -0.95
C ALA A 107 3.03 -26.61 -0.40
N GLU A 108 2.74 -26.50 0.91
CA GLU A 108 1.52 -27.04 1.51
C GLU A 108 0.26 -26.32 1.04
N TYR A 109 0.32 -24.99 0.91
CA TYR A 109 -0.75 -24.21 0.32
C TYR A 109 -1.07 -24.66 -1.11
N ASP A 110 -0.04 -24.83 -1.96
CA ASP A 110 -0.22 -25.28 -3.35
C ASP A 110 -0.89 -26.66 -3.42
N LYS A 111 -0.49 -27.59 -2.53
CA LYS A 111 -1.14 -28.91 -2.42
C LYS A 111 -2.62 -28.78 -2.02
N ARG A 112 -2.96 -27.90 -1.07
CA ARG A 112 -4.35 -27.65 -0.66
C ARG A 112 -5.17 -27.06 -1.81
N LYS A 113 -4.64 -26.06 -2.52
CA LYS A 113 -5.30 -25.44 -3.68
C LYS A 113 -5.55 -26.44 -4.81
N ALA A 114 -4.56 -27.26 -5.14
CA ALA A 114 -4.69 -28.30 -6.17
C ALA A 114 -5.78 -29.35 -5.83
N ARG A 115 -6.00 -29.64 -4.54
CA ARG A 115 -7.08 -30.52 -4.08
C ARG A 115 -8.46 -29.87 -4.15
N ALA A 116 -8.55 -28.57 -3.87
CA ALA A 116 -9.83 -27.83 -3.87
C ALA A 116 -10.33 -27.46 -5.28
N GLY A 117 -9.46 -27.55 -6.30
CA GLY A 117 -9.82 -27.32 -7.72
C GLY A 117 -10.14 -28.59 -8.51
N ARG A 118 -10.23 -29.75 -7.86
CA ARG A 118 -10.84 -30.98 -8.39
C ARG A 118 -12.26 -31.11 -7.85
#